data_AF-A0A1W2EJC6-F1
#
_entry.id   AF-A0A1W2EJC6-F1
#
_cell.length_a   1.000
_cell.length_b   1.000
_cell.length_c   1.000
_cell.angle_alpha   90.00
_cell.angle_beta   90.00
_cell.angle_gamma   90.00
#
_symmetry.space_group_name_H-M   'P 1'
#
loop_
_entity.id
_entity.type
_entity.pdbx_description
1 polymer ?
#
loop_
_entity_poly.entity_id
_entity_poly.type
_entity_poly.pdbx_seq_one_letter_code
_entity_poly.pdbx_strand_id
1 'polypeptide(L)' 'MTEGTTLDVRSLYAHCRELLDGNSIPSYLQVVDAIPKTASEKNLDRFLKDDFSIDADNVYGFGK' A
#
# COMPACT_ATOMS: atom_id res chain seq x y z
N MET A 1 -17.20 14.08 -13.05
CA MET A 1 -16.98 12.62 -12.92
C MET A 1 -15.48 12.48 -12.82
N THR A 2 -14.92 12.43 -11.61
CA THR A 2 -13.47 12.39 -11.43
C THR A 2 -13.00 11.00 -11.82
N GLU A 3 -12.36 10.91 -12.99
CA GLU A 3 -11.70 9.73 -13.51
C GLU A 3 -10.79 9.13 -12.43
N GLY A 4 -10.99 7.85 -12.13
CA GLY A 4 -10.15 7.12 -11.19
C GLY A 4 -8.73 7.10 -11.71
N THR A 5 -7.90 8.00 -11.19
CA THR A 5 -6.47 8.05 -11.51
C THR A 5 -5.87 6.73 -11.08
N THR A 6 -5.44 5.92 -12.04
CA THR A 6 -4.69 4.69 -11.78
C THR A 6 -3.47 5.06 -10.93
N LEU A 7 -3.35 4.49 -9.73
CA LEU A 7 -2.26 4.85 -8.82
C LEU A 7 -0.91 4.49 -9.46
N ASP A 8 -0.07 5.48 -9.73
CA ASP A 8 1.27 5.24 -10.26
C ASP A 8 2.21 4.82 -9.12
N VAL A 9 2.22 3.52 -8.87
CA VAL A 9 3.01 2.90 -7.81
C VAL A 9 4.52 3.18 -7.99
N ARG A 10 5.02 3.29 -9.23
CA ARG A 10 6.43 3.56 -9.52
C ARG A 10 6.86 4.96 -9.08
N SER A 11 6.05 5.97 -9.37
CA SER A 11 6.30 7.35 -8.94
C SER A 11 6.23 7.47 -7.43
N LEU A 12 5.30 6.76 -6.79
CA LEU A 12 5.20 6.71 -5.33
C LEU A 12 6.44 6.08 -4.69
N TYR A 13 6.95 4.98 -5.26
CA TYR A 13 8.20 4.37 -4.83
C TYR A 13 9.41 5.30 -5.00
N ALA A 14 9.51 5.98 -6.15
CA ALA A 14 10.57 6.96 -6.38
C ALA A 14 10.53 8.08 -5.33
N HIS A 15 9.34 8.59 -5.03
CA HIS A 15 9.13 9.60 -4.00
C HIS A 15 9.49 9.10 -2.59
N CYS A 16 9.10 7.86 -2.26
CA CYS A 16 9.52 7.21 -1.02
C CYS A 16 11.04 7.06 -0.96
N ARG A 17 11.71 6.72 -2.06
CA ARG A 17 13.17 6.55 -2.10
C ARG A 17 13.93 7.86 -1.98
N GLU A 18 13.36 8.96 -2.45
CA GLU A 18 13.95 10.30 -2.28
C GLU A 18 13.81 10.83 -0.85
N LEU A 19 12.73 10.48 -0.15
CA LEU A 19 12.40 11.05 1.18
C LEU A 19 12.69 10.10 2.35
N LEU A 20 12.73 8.79 2.12
CA LEU A 20 12.92 7.76 3.14
C LEU A 20 14.26 7.05 2.95
N ASP A 21 14.90 6.73 4.07
CA ASP A 21 16.06 5.84 4.10
C ASP A 21 15.71 4.46 3.54
N GLY A 22 16.69 3.78 2.93
CA GLY A 22 16.46 2.51 2.23
C GLY A 22 15.80 1.40 3.07
N ASN A 23 15.96 1.44 4.40
CA ASN A 23 15.32 0.50 5.33
C ASN A 23 13.86 0.84 5.67
N SER A 24 13.42 2.05 5.34
CA SER A 24 12.05 2.55 5.53
C SER A 24 11.20 2.41 4.26
N ILE A 25 11.80 1.98 3.14
CA ILE A 25 11.09 1.76 1.89
C ILE A 25 10.43 0.38 1.92
N PRO A 26 9.10 0.29 1.76
CA PRO A 26 8.41 -0.99 1.76
C PRO A 26 8.67 -1.78 0.47
N SER A 27 8.85 -3.10 0.60
CA SER A 27 8.99 -4.00 -0.57
C SER A 27 7.68 -4.22 -1.32
N TYR A 28 6.54 -4.08 -0.64
CA TYR A 28 5.21 -4.27 -1.19
C TYR A 28 4.28 -3.16 -0.74
N LEU A 29 3.38 -2.74 -1.61
CA LEU A 29 2.37 -1.72 -1.34
C LEU A 29 0.98 -2.26 -1.68
N GLN A 30 0.14 -2.41 -0.66
CA GLN A 30 -1.25 -2.78 -0.82
C GLN A 30 -2.10 -1.51 -0.96
N VAL A 31 -2.80 -1.40 -2.08
CA VAL A 31 -3.77 -0.34 -2.34
C VAL A 31 -5.13 -0.83 -1.91
N VAL A 32 -5.81 -0.06 -1.07
CA VAL A 32 -7.16 -0.34 -0.63
C VAL A 32 -8.00 0.91 -0.84
N ASP A 33 -9.26 0.73 -1.24
CA ASP A 33 -10.21 1.84 -1.44
C ASP A 33 -10.40 2.67 -0.15
N ALA A 34 -10.40 1.97 0.99
CA ALA A 34 -10.38 2.59 2.31
C ALA A 34 -9.46 1.81 3.25
N ILE A 35 -8.69 2.53 4.08
CA ILE A 35 -7.94 1.89 5.16
C ILE A 35 -8.95 1.29 6.15
N PRO A 36 -8.98 -0.04 6.34
CA PRO A 36 -9.94 -0.68 7.22
C PRO A 36 -9.65 -0.26 8.66
N LYS A 37 -10.46 0.66 9.18
CA LYS A 37 -10.50 1.02 10.60
C LYS A 37 -11.66 0.27 11.23
N THR A 38 -11.47 -0.32 12.41
CA THR A 38 -12.65 -0.69 13.19
C THR A 38 -13.39 0.59 13.55
N ALA A 39 -14.73 0.54 13.60
CA ALA A 39 -15.55 1.56 14.23
C ALA A 39 -15.26 1.77 15.74
N SER A 40 -14.23 1.12 16.30
CA SER A 40 -13.86 1.13 17.73
C SER A 40 -12.38 1.42 17.96
N GLU A 41 -11.69 2.06 17.02
CA GLU A 41 -10.28 2.50 17.16
C GLU A 41 -9.26 1.38 17.49
N LYS A 42 -9.65 0.11 17.42
CA LYS A 42 -8.72 -1.02 17.54
C LYS A 42 -8.05 -1.25 16.20
N ASN A 43 -6.73 -1.32 16.23
CA ASN A 43 -5.88 -1.63 15.08
C ASN A 43 -6.35 -2.95 14.43
N LEU A 44 -6.85 -2.86 13.20
CA LEU A 44 -7.18 -4.02 12.35
C LEU A 44 -5.98 -4.41 11.49
N ASP A 45 -4.76 -4.28 12.01
CA ASP A 45 -3.56 -4.70 11.28
C ASP A 45 -3.64 -6.19 10.92
N ARG A 46 -4.39 -6.98 11.71
CA ARG A 46 -4.65 -8.39 11.44
C ARG A 46 -5.48 -8.63 10.18
N PHE A 47 -6.45 -7.77 9.86
CA PHE A 47 -7.24 -7.90 8.62
C PHE A 47 -6.44 -7.47 7.40
N LEU A 48 -5.67 -6.39 7.51
CA LEU A 48 -4.75 -5.98 6.45
C LEU A 48 -3.73 -7.07 6.15
N LYS A 49 -3.17 -7.71 7.18
CA LYS A 49 -2.24 -8.83 7.02
C LYS A 49 -2.90 -10.11 6.47
N ASP A 50 -4.16 -10.37 6.81
CA ASP A 50 -4.90 -11.54 6.32
C ASP A 50 -5.33 -11.37 4.85
N ASP A 51 -5.73 -10.15 4.48
CA ASP A 51 -6.09 -9.75 3.12
C ASP A 51 -4.85 -9.55 2.23
N PHE A 52 -3.69 -9.28 2.83
CA PHE A 52 -2.44 -9.09 2.09
C PHE A 52 -2.01 -10.40 1.41
N SER A 53 -1.99 -10.39 0.08
CA SER A 53 -1.42 -11.44 -0.73
C SER A 53 -0.54 -10.85 -1.82
N ILE A 54 0.67 -11.41 -2.01
CA ILE A 54 1.63 -10.95 -3.02
C ILE A 54 1.07 -11.08 -4.45
N ASP A 55 0.16 -12.04 -4.67
CA ASP A 55 -0.48 -12.28 -5.97
C ASP A 55 -1.77 -11.46 -6.16
N ALA A 56 -2.18 -10.67 -5.15
CA ALA A 56 -3.39 -9.87 -5.27
C ALA A 56 -3.17 -8.69 -6.22
N ASP A 57 -4.17 -8.40 -7.06
CA ASP A 57 -4.12 -7.33 -8.07
C ASP A 57 -3.90 -5.93 -7.46
N ASN A 58 -4.30 -5.76 -6.18
CA ASN A 58 -4.13 -4.54 -5.42
C ASN A 58 -2.81 -4.48 -4.62
N VAL A 59 -1.91 -5.46 -4.76
CA VAL A 59 -0.60 -5.49 -4.12
C VAL A 59 0.49 -5.30 -5.17
N TYR A 60 1.25 -4.22 -5.03
CA TYR A 60 2.33 -3.87 -5.94
C TYR A 60 3.68 -4.15 -5.29
N GLY A 61 4.46 -5.05 -5.89
CA GLY A 61 5.83 -5.31 -5.49
C GLY A 61 6.79 -4.24 -6.04
N PHE A 62 7.53 -3.61 -5.15
CA PHE A 62 8.66 -2.73 -5.48
C PHE A 62 10.01 -3.43 -5.38
N GLY A 63 10.02 -4.66 -4.88
CA GLY A 63 11.17 -5.54 -4.92
C GLY A 63 11.47 -5.97 -6.35
N LYS A 64 12.70 -5.72 -6.79
CA LYS A 64 13.38 -6.68 -7.64
C LYS A 64 13.81 -7.88 -6.80
#